data_AF-A0A0F9TYL8-F1
#
_entry.id   AF-A0A0F9TYL8-F1
#
_cell.length_a   1.000
_cell.length_b   1.000
_cell.length_c   1.000
_cell.angle_alpha   90.00
_cell.angle_beta   90.00
_cell.angle_gamma   90.00
#
_symmetry.space_group_name_H-M   'P 1'
#
loop_
_entity.id
_entity.type
_entity.pdbx_description
1 polymer ?
#
loop_
_entity_poly.entity_id
_entity_poly.type
_entity_poly.pdbx_seq_one_letter_code
_entity_poly.pdbx_strand_id
1 'polypeptide(L)'
;MEYLDLDDLAQELDELNDLAESNGGLDEEDSLRWAALKLLTTDLGGDLDSVHGDRTLIPEEEFEDYARDFAYDVGYVDPGSQMESYIDWERWAKDVQRDYTSVEFDGTTYLIRRG
;
A
#
# COMPACT_ATOMS: atom_id res chain seq x y z
N MET A 1 -5.37 3.01 -10.28
CA MET A 1 -4.08 3.12 -9.59
C MET A 1 -3.85 4.47 -8.95
N GLU A 2 -4.53 4.67 -7.83
CA GLU A 2 -4.01 5.54 -6.78
C GLU A 2 -3.42 4.61 -5.71
N TYR A 3 -2.12 4.33 -5.82
CA TYR A 3 -1.41 3.58 -4.80
C TYR A 3 -1.03 4.53 -3.67
N LEU A 4 -0.98 4.03 -2.44
CA LEU A 4 -0.41 4.79 -1.34
C LEU A 4 1.07 4.45 -1.18
N ASP A 5 1.88 5.46 -0.95
CA ASP A 5 3.31 5.32 -0.69
C ASP A 5 3.58 5.50 0.81
N LEU A 6 4.29 4.55 1.40
CA LEU A 6 4.64 4.58 2.82
C LEU A 6 5.58 5.73 3.17
N ASP A 7 6.39 6.23 2.24
CA ASP A 7 7.25 7.40 2.45
C ASP A 7 6.41 8.67 2.56
N ASP A 8 5.41 8.83 1.69
CA ASP A 8 4.46 9.96 1.74
C ASP A 8 3.65 9.93 3.05
N LEU A 9 3.15 8.76 3.44
CA LEU A 9 2.42 8.58 4.70
C LEU A 9 3.31 8.77 5.94
N ALA A 10 4.59 8.38 5.87
CA ALA A 10 5.56 8.61 6.94
C ALA A 10 5.81 10.11 7.13
N GLN A 11 6.03 10.83 6.03
CA GLN A 11 6.19 12.28 6.07
C GLN A 11 4.96 12.96 6.68
N GLU A 12 3.76 12.56 6.26
CA GLU A 12 2.51 13.09 6.83
C GLU A 12 2.42 12.82 8.33
N LEU A 13 2.77 11.62 8.78
CA LEU A 13 2.76 11.27 10.19
C LEU A 13 3.77 12.10 11.00
N ASP A 14 4.93 12.42 10.45
CA ASP A 14 5.93 13.27 11.08
C ASP A 14 5.46 14.71 11.21
N GLU A 15 4.86 15.27 10.15
CA GLU A 15 4.27 16.61 10.18
C GLU A 15 3.17 16.72 11.24
N LEU A 16 2.32 15.69 11.37
CA LEU A 16 1.30 15.62 12.40
C LEU A 16 1.90 15.43 13.82
N ASN A 17 3.00 14.68 13.97
CA ASN A 17 3.68 14.57 15.27
C ASN A 17 4.24 15.94 15.69
N ASP A 18 4.89 16.67 14.78
CA ASP A 18 5.41 18.02 15.03
C ASP A 18 4.28 19.00 15.41
N LEU A 19 3.14 18.91 14.73
CA LEU A 19 1.98 19.74 15.03
C LEU A 19 1.37 19.40 16.40
N ALA A 20 1.30 18.11 16.76
CA ALA A 20 0.82 17.65 18.06
C ALA A 20 1.70 18.12 19.22
N GLU A 21 3.01 18.26 19.00
CA GLU A 21 3.97 18.83 19.96
C GLU A 21 3.94 20.36 20.00
N SER A 22 3.36 21.01 18.99
CA SER A 22 3.22 22.46 18.93
C SER A 22 2.19 22.98 19.93
N ASN A 23 2.31 24.25 20.30
CA ASN A 23 1.39 24.89 21.25
C ASN A 23 -0.05 25.07 20.72
N GLY A 24 -0.27 24.82 19.41
CA GLY A 24 -1.59 24.83 18.78
C GLY A 24 -2.33 23.50 18.87
N GLY A 25 -1.62 22.38 19.02
CA GLY A 25 -2.17 21.02 18.98
C GLY A 25 -2.78 20.66 17.61
N LEU A 26 -3.36 19.46 17.55
CA LEU A 26 -4.13 18.98 16.39
C LEU A 26 -5.57 19.47 16.49
N ASP A 27 -6.15 19.86 15.35
CA ASP A 27 -7.60 20.01 15.25
C ASP A 27 -8.30 18.65 15.15
N GLU A 28 -9.62 18.64 14.94
CA GLU A 28 -10.39 17.39 14.88
C GLU A 28 -10.01 16.53 13.66
N GLU A 29 -9.76 17.15 12.52
CA GLU A 29 -9.41 16.47 11.27
C GLU A 29 -8.02 15.86 11.38
N ASP A 30 -7.04 16.66 11.81
CA ASP A 30 -5.67 16.23 12.03
C ASP A 30 -5.58 15.14 13.10
N SER A 31 -6.39 15.22 14.16
CA SER A 31 -6.45 14.21 15.21
C SER A 31 -6.95 12.85 14.69
N LEU A 32 -7.97 12.86 13.83
CA LEU A 32 -8.50 11.65 13.21
C LEU A 32 -7.47 11.06 12.24
N ARG A 33 -6.83 11.91 11.43
CA ARG A 33 -5.81 11.49 10.47
C ARG A 33 -4.60 10.88 11.16
N TRP A 34 -4.09 11.54 12.20
CA TRP A 34 -3.00 11.03 13.02
C TRP A 34 -3.35 9.68 13.66
N ALA A 35 -4.56 9.53 14.18
CA ALA A 35 -5.02 8.26 14.76
C ALA A 35 -5.07 7.12 13.72
N ALA A 36 -5.54 7.40 12.50
CA ALA A 36 -5.55 6.44 11.40
C ALA A 36 -4.13 5.98 11.02
N LEU A 37 -3.19 6.92 10.89
CA LEU A 37 -1.79 6.62 10.57
C LEU A 37 -1.09 5.83 11.70
N LYS A 38 -1.37 6.14 12.98
CA LYS A 38 -0.87 5.34 14.10
C LYS A 38 -1.46 3.93 14.11
N LEU A 39 -2.73 3.77 13.77
CA LEU A 39 -3.32 2.44 13.63
C LEU A 39 -2.62 1.66 12.51
N LEU A 40 -2.37 2.28 11.36
CA LEU A 40 -1.62 1.68 10.26
C LEU A 40 -0.22 1.22 10.69
N THR A 41 0.54 2.02 11.46
CA THR A 41 1.84 1.58 11.99
C THR A 41 1.73 0.33 12.87
N THR A 42 0.64 0.21 13.63
CA THR A 42 0.39 -0.96 14.48
C THR A 42 0.13 -2.21 13.64
N ASP A 43 -0.69 -2.11 12.60
CA ASP A 43 -0.99 -3.21 11.67
C ASP A 43 0.23 -3.59 10.82
N LEU A 44 1.06 -2.61 10.47
CA LEU A 44 2.34 -2.84 9.82
C LEU A 44 3.39 -3.44 10.77
N GLY A 45 3.17 -3.38 12.09
CA GLY A 45 4.06 -3.96 13.09
C GLY A 45 5.32 -3.13 13.34
N GLY A 46 5.29 -1.83 13.03
CA GLY A 46 6.41 -0.91 13.18
C GLY A 46 6.11 0.49 12.64
N ASP A 47 7.00 1.44 12.92
CA ASP A 47 6.93 2.78 12.34
C ASP A 47 6.99 2.70 10.82
N LEU A 48 6.31 3.61 10.10
CA LEU A 48 6.21 3.58 8.64
C LEU A 48 7.59 3.56 7.98
N ASP A 49 8.57 4.31 8.49
CA ASP A 49 9.96 4.31 8.01
C ASP A 49 10.72 3.00 8.24
N SER A 50 10.28 2.19 9.22
CA SER A 50 10.95 0.95 9.61
C SER A 50 10.42 -0.27 8.87
N VAL A 51 9.30 -0.13 8.14
CA VAL A 51 8.68 -1.23 7.40
C VAL A 51 9.63 -1.73 6.32
N HIS A 52 10.05 -2.99 6.45
CA HIS A 52 10.87 -3.68 5.47
C HIS A 52 10.05 -4.16 4.28
N GLY A 53 10.63 -4.09 3.08
CA GLY A 53 10.01 -4.55 1.84
C GLY A 53 9.61 -3.40 0.92
N ASP A 54 8.52 -3.60 0.18
CA ASP A 54 8.01 -2.58 -0.72
C ASP A 54 7.36 -1.43 0.07
N ARG A 55 7.44 -0.22 -0.49
CA ARG A 55 6.87 1.00 0.09
C ARG A 55 5.45 1.27 -0.42
N THR A 56 4.94 0.46 -1.33
CA THR A 56 3.67 0.70 -2.01
C THR A 56 2.56 -0.16 -1.40
N LEU A 57 1.48 0.49 -0.97
CA LEU A 57 0.22 -0.14 -0.60
C LEU A 57 -0.70 -0.17 -1.82
N ILE A 58 -1.07 -1.38 -2.24
CA ILE A 58 -1.88 -1.62 -3.43
C ILE A 58 -3.31 -1.94 -3.00
N PRO A 59 -4.35 -1.20 -3.42
CA PRO A 59 -5.74 -1.55 -3.10
C PRO A 59 -6.04 -2.99 -3.52
N GLU A 60 -6.68 -3.79 -2.66
CA GLU A 60 -7.01 -5.18 -2.98
C GLU A 60 -7.88 -5.28 -4.25
N GLU A 61 -8.81 -4.33 -4.43
CA GLU A 61 -9.68 -4.25 -5.61
C GLU A 61 -8.91 -3.99 -6.93
N GLU A 62 -7.74 -3.36 -6.87
CA GLU A 62 -6.89 -3.07 -8.04
C GLU A 62 -5.73 -4.09 -8.21
N PHE A 63 -5.66 -5.11 -7.35
CA PHE A 63 -4.50 -6.01 -7.30
C PHE A 63 -4.35 -6.88 -8.56
N GLU A 64 -5.45 -7.20 -9.25
CA GLU A 64 -5.37 -7.94 -10.52
C GLU A 64 -4.64 -7.14 -11.60
N ASP A 65 -4.97 -5.85 -11.71
CA ASP A 65 -4.31 -4.97 -12.67
C ASP A 65 -2.85 -4.75 -12.27
N TYR A 66 -2.55 -4.60 -10.98
CA TYR A 66 -1.16 -4.57 -10.48
C TYR A 66 -0.39 -5.83 -10.84
N ALA A 67 -0.96 -7.01 -10.60
CA ALA A 67 -0.30 -8.28 -10.88
C ALA A 67 -0.02 -8.46 -12.38
N ARG A 68 -0.94 -7.98 -13.23
CA ARG A 68 -0.75 -7.94 -14.68
C ARG A 68 0.42 -7.04 -15.07
N ASP A 69 0.44 -5.81 -14.56
CA ASP A 69 1.52 -4.85 -14.83
C ASP A 69 2.86 -5.38 -14.31
N PHE A 70 2.88 -6.01 -13.13
CA PHE A 70 4.05 -6.69 -12.59
C PHE A 70 4.59 -7.76 -13.55
N ALA A 71 3.72 -8.57 -14.16
CA ALA A 71 4.14 -9.59 -15.13
C ALA A 71 4.78 -8.99 -16.39
N TYR A 72 4.33 -7.80 -16.81
CA TYR A 72 4.95 -7.05 -17.90
C TYR A 72 6.32 -6.48 -17.49
N ASP A 73 6.40 -5.85 -16.33
CA ASP A 73 7.61 -5.18 -15.85
C ASP A 73 8.77 -6.16 -15.65
N VAL A 74 8.50 -7.38 -15.17
CA VAL A 74 9.53 -8.42 -15.00
C VAL A 74 9.79 -9.23 -16.28
N GLY A 75 9.05 -8.99 -17.35
CA GLY A 75 9.22 -9.66 -18.64
C GLY A 75 8.70 -11.10 -18.68
N TYR A 76 7.74 -11.46 -17.84
CA TYR A 76 7.04 -12.76 -17.95
C TYR A 76 6.12 -12.81 -19.16
N VAL A 77 5.56 -11.66 -19.54
CA VAL A 77 4.68 -11.50 -20.69
C VAL A 77 5.05 -10.21 -21.40
N ASP A 78 5.19 -10.25 -22.73
CA ASP A 78 5.34 -9.02 -23.52
C ASP A 78 3.98 -8.32 -23.65
N PRO A 79 3.87 -7.02 -23.36
CA PRO A 79 2.63 -6.26 -23.55
C PRO A 79 2.12 -6.34 -24.99
N GLY A 80 0.83 -6.68 -25.19
CA GLY A 80 0.24 -6.82 -26.52
C GLY A 80 0.58 -8.13 -27.23
N SER A 81 1.28 -9.05 -26.57
CA SER A 81 1.44 -10.43 -27.04
C SER A 81 0.08 -11.12 -27.15
N GLN A 82 -0.09 -11.97 -28.17
CA GLN A 82 -1.29 -12.80 -28.29
C GLN A 82 -1.50 -13.68 -27.04
N MET A 83 -0.42 -14.02 -26.33
CA MET A 83 -0.47 -14.81 -25.09
C MET A 83 -1.30 -14.14 -24.00
N GLU A 84 -1.35 -12.81 -23.95
CA GLU A 84 -2.09 -12.03 -22.95
C GLU A 84 -3.57 -12.45 -22.87
N SER A 85 -4.18 -12.71 -24.02
CA SER A 85 -5.59 -13.13 -24.12
C SER A 85 -5.88 -14.55 -23.63
N TYR A 86 -4.84 -15.36 -23.37
CA TYR A 86 -4.94 -16.73 -22.87
C TYR A 86 -4.58 -16.87 -21.39
N ILE A 87 -4.19 -15.77 -20.74
CA ILE A 87 -3.81 -15.78 -19.33
C ILE A 87 -5.05 -15.58 -18.46
N ASP A 88 -5.17 -16.42 -17.44
CA ASP A 88 -6.14 -16.26 -16.36
C ASP A 88 -5.57 -15.27 -15.34
N TRP A 89 -5.85 -13.98 -15.55
CA TRP A 89 -5.31 -12.88 -14.74
C TRP A 89 -5.82 -12.91 -13.29
N GLU A 90 -7.07 -13.32 -13.07
CA GLU A 90 -7.64 -13.49 -11.73
C GLU A 90 -6.85 -14.55 -10.93
N ARG A 91 -6.56 -15.69 -11.56
CA ARG A 91 -5.75 -16.74 -10.93
C ARG A 91 -4.30 -16.30 -10.73
N TRP A 92 -3.72 -15.61 -11.71
CA TRP A 92 -2.37 -15.06 -11.59
C TRP A 92 -2.26 -14.12 -10.40
N ALA A 93 -3.20 -13.18 -10.26
CA ALA A 93 -3.27 -12.24 -9.15
C ALA A 93 -3.34 -12.98 -7.80
N LYS A 94 -4.18 -14.01 -7.68
CA LYS A 94 -4.27 -14.85 -6.48
C LYS A 94 -2.96 -15.56 -6.14
N ASP A 95 -2.22 -16.03 -7.14
CA ASP A 95 -0.92 -16.67 -6.93
C ASP A 95 0.16 -15.64 -6.51
N VAL A 96 0.17 -14.45 -7.11
CA VAL A 96 1.06 -13.34 -6.73
C VAL A 96 0.76 -12.83 -5.33
N GLN A 97 -0.52 -12.69 -4.96
CA GLN A 97 -0.98 -12.20 -3.66
C GLN A 97 -0.45 -13.02 -2.48
N ARG A 98 -0.02 -14.26 -2.70
CA ARG A 98 0.53 -15.14 -1.64
C ARG A 98 1.82 -14.60 -1.01
N ASP A 99 2.53 -13.74 -1.74
CA ASP A 99 3.72 -13.04 -1.26
C ASP A 99 3.38 -11.68 -0.60
N TYR A 100 2.09 -11.34 -0.50
CA TYR A 100 1.58 -10.08 0.06
C TYR A 100 0.82 -10.33 1.35
N THR A 101 0.74 -9.30 2.18
CA THR A 101 -0.07 -9.25 3.40
C THR A 101 -1.06 -8.10 3.31
N SER A 102 -2.27 -8.30 3.84
CA SER A 102 -3.29 -7.25 3.87
C SER A 102 -3.19 -6.37 5.12
N VAL A 103 -3.57 -5.10 4.96
CA VAL A 103 -3.75 -4.10 6.02
C VAL A 103 -5.00 -3.27 5.74
N GLU A 104 -5.69 -2.82 6.77
CA GLU A 104 -6.87 -1.95 6.65
C GLU A 104 -6.46 -0.49 6.88
N PHE A 105 -6.78 0.40 5.93
CA PHE A 105 -6.48 1.81 6.05
C PHE A 105 -7.56 2.65 5.40
N ASP A 106 -8.07 3.66 6.12
CA ASP A 106 -9.17 4.53 5.66
C ASP A 106 -10.40 3.77 5.10
N GLY A 107 -10.69 2.59 5.66
CA GLY A 107 -11.81 1.74 5.24
C GLY A 107 -11.58 0.96 3.94
N THR A 108 -10.34 0.95 3.43
CA THR A 108 -9.91 0.17 2.27
C THR A 108 -8.89 -0.87 2.69
N THR A 109 -9.02 -2.09 2.15
CA THR A 109 -8.02 -3.15 2.29
C THR A 109 -6.89 -2.92 1.29
N TYR A 110 -5.66 -2.78 1.77
CA TYR A 110 -4.46 -2.67 0.96
C TYR A 110 -3.57 -3.90 1.12
N LEU A 111 -2.83 -4.23 0.08
CA LEU A 111 -1.84 -5.30 0.02
C LEU A 111 -0.44 -4.70 -0.03
N ILE A 112 0.46 -5.26 0.78
CA ILE A 112 1.87 -4.88 0.84
C ILE A 112 2.75 -6.12 0.81
N ARG A 113 3.86 -6.04 0.08
CA ARG A 113 4.88 -7.09 0.05
C ARG A 113 5.89 -6.87 1.18
N ARG A 114 5.91 -7.80 2.13
CA ARG A 114 6.93 -7.82 3.19
C ARG A 114 8.10 -8.68 2.72
N GLY A 115 9.23 -8.04 2.45
CA GLY A 115 10.44 -8.67 1.90
C GLY A 115 11.12 -9.65 2.85
#